data_AF-A0A1F9KNG3-F1
#
_entry.id   AF-A0A1F9KNG3-F1
#
_cell.length_a   1.000
_cell.length_b   1.000
_cell.length_c   1.000
_cell.angle_alpha   90.00
_cell.angle_beta   90.00
_cell.angle_gamma   90.00
#
_symmetry.space_group_name_H-M   'P 1'
#
loop_
_entity.id
_entity.type
_entity.pdbx_description
1 polymer ?
#
loop_
_entity_poly.entity_id
_entity_poly.type
_entity_poly.pdbx_seq_one_letter_code
_entity_poly.pdbx_strand_id
1 'polypeptide(L)' 'MEPAIRISGERWMVAGLTLLGLFSLYVLALDQGLLLSLAQGPAAFDMNLIHEFVHDARHAAGFPCH' A
#
# COMPACT_ATOMS: atom_id res chain seq x y z
N MET A 1 37.28 -18.97 -4.37
CA MET A 1 36.36 -18.37 -5.35
C MET A 1 35.15 -17.89 -4.56
N GLU A 2 35.16 -16.63 -4.14
CA GLU A 2 34.15 -16.06 -3.24
C GLU A 2 32.91 -15.53 -3.99
N PRO A 3 31.73 -15.55 -3.37
CA PRO A 3 30.45 -15.19 -3.99
C PRO A 3 30.21 -13.68 -3.95
N ALA A 4 31.04 -12.88 -4.63
CA ALA A 4 30.86 -11.42 -4.68
C ALA A 4 29.59 -10.98 -5.47
N ILE A 5 28.99 -11.89 -6.26
CA ILE A 5 27.87 -11.59 -7.17
C ILE A 5 26.48 -11.63 -6.48
N ARG A 6 26.33 -12.22 -5.28
CA ARG A 6 25.02 -12.38 -4.63
C ARG A 6 24.56 -11.19 -3.78
N ILE A 7 25.50 -10.49 -3.15
CA ILE A 7 25.20 -9.45 -2.14
C ILE A 7 24.43 -8.25 -2.71
N SER A 8 24.71 -7.84 -3.95
CA SER A 8 24.03 -6.68 -4.57
C SER A 8 22.61 -7.00 -5.01
N GLY A 9 22.39 -8.16 -5.64
CA GLY A 9 21.06 -8.60 -6.06
C GLY A 9 20.10 -8.81 -4.89
N GLU A 10 20.60 -9.38 -3.79
CA GLU A 10 19.84 -9.56 -2.55
C GLU A 10 19.42 -8.23 -1.93
N ARG A 11 20.29 -7.22 -1.93
CA ARG A 11 19.97 -5.86 -1.44
C ARG A 11 18.86 -5.19 -2.26
N TRP A 12 18.93 -5.28 -3.59
CA TRP A 12 17.89 -4.73 -4.45
C TRP A 12 16.56 -5.46 -4.31
N MET A 13 16.59 -6.78 -4.14
CA MET A 13 15.39 -7.57 -3.85
C MET A 13 14.75 -7.15 -2.52
N VAL A 14 15.54 -7.03 -1.45
CA VAL A 14 15.02 -6.57 -0.15
C VAL A 14 14.46 -5.15 -0.24
N ALA A 15 15.16 -4.24 -0.93
CA ALA A 15 14.66 -2.89 -1.14
C ALA A 15 13.34 -2.89 -1.92
N GLY A 16 13.25 -3.67 -3.00
CA GLY A 16 12.03 -3.81 -3.79
C GLY A 16 10.86 -4.37 -2.98
N LEU A 17 11.08 -5.44 -2.20
CA LEU A 17 10.05 -6.00 -1.32
C LEU A 17 9.64 -5.03 -0.21
N THR A 18 10.57 -4.27 0.33
CA THR A 18 10.28 -3.24 1.33
C THR A 18 9.39 -2.15 0.73
N LEU A 19 9.75 -1.63 -0.44
CA LEU A 19 8.95 -0.62 -1.13
C LEU A 19 7.56 -1.15 -1.50
N LEU A 20 7.47 -2.39 -1.97
CA LEU A 20 6.20 -3.03 -2.26
C LEU A 20 5.34 -3.16 -1.00
N GLY A 21 5.93 -3.61 0.12
CA GLY A 21 5.23 -3.73 1.39
C GLY A 21 4.74 -2.39 1.92
N LEU A 22 5.57 -1.34 1.85
CA LEU A 22 5.18 0.02 2.23
C LEU A 22 4.07 0.56 1.32
N PHE A 23 4.15 0.30 0.02
CA PHE A 23 3.10 0.68 -0.92
C PHE A 23 1.79 -0.07 -0.61
N SER A 24 1.84 -1.37 -0.34
CA SER A 24 0.67 -2.14 0.07
C SER A 24 0.06 -1.63 1.37
N LEU A 25 0.88 -1.32 2.38
CA LEU A 25 0.40 -0.70 3.62
C LEU A 25 -0.25 0.66 3.37
N TYR A 26 0.31 1.45 2.45
CA TYR A 26 -0.28 2.71 2.04
C TYR A 26 -1.67 2.48 1.43
N VAL A 27 -1.80 1.62 0.41
CA VAL A 27 -3.10 1.35 -0.24
C VAL A 27 -4.14 0.80 0.75
N LEU A 28 -3.74 -0.11 1.63
CA LEU A 28 -4.68 -0.81 2.52
C LEU A 28 -5.04 -0.03 3.78
N ALA A 29 -4.20 0.90 4.24
CA ALA A 29 -4.40 1.51 5.55
C ALA A 29 -4.31 3.04 5.58
N LEU A 30 -3.72 3.67 4.55
CA LEU A 30 -3.35 5.09 4.60
C LEU A 30 -3.81 5.90 3.38
N ASP A 31 -4.37 5.28 2.33
CA ASP A 31 -4.84 6.04 1.18
C ASP A 31 -6.05 6.89 1.56
N GLN A 32 -5.92 8.20 1.33
CA GLN A 32 -6.95 9.21 1.56
C GLN A 32 -7.48 9.78 0.24
N GLY A 33 -7.56 8.94 -0.81
CA GLY A 33 -8.04 9.31 -2.13
C GLY A 33 -6.94 9.65 -3.14
N LEU A 34 -5.66 9.60 -2.77
CA LEU A 34 -4.56 9.96 -3.66
C LEU A 34 -4.48 9.04 -4.88
N LEU A 35 -4.63 7.72 -4.70
CA LEU A 35 -4.51 6.79 -5.83
C LEU A 35 -5.61 7.00 -6.87
N LEU A 36 -6.86 7.14 -6.42
CA LEU A 36 -7.98 7.35 -7.34
C LEU A 36 -8.04 8.78 -7.87
N SER A 37 -7.35 9.76 -7.26
CA SER A 37 -7.28 11.14 -7.77
C SER A 37 -6.70 11.21 -9.19
N LEU A 38 -5.86 10.24 -9.59
CA LEU A 38 -5.30 10.14 -10.94
C LEU A 38 -6.38 9.93 -12.01
N ALA A 39 -7.53 9.34 -11.66
CA ALA A 39 -8.63 9.06 -12.57
C ALA A 39 -9.90 9.88 -12.24
N GLN A 40 -10.17 10.13 -10.96
CA GLN A 40 -11.37 10.81 -10.46
C GLN A 40 -11.15 12.30 -10.15
N GLY A 41 -9.90 12.79 -10.20
CA GLY A 41 -9.56 14.16 -9.86
C GLY A 41 -9.84 14.50 -8.38
N PRO A 42 -10.19 15.76 -8.07
CA PRO A 42 -10.42 16.20 -6.69
C PRO A 42 -11.51 15.41 -5.95
N ALA A 43 -12.50 14.87 -6.65
CA ALA A 43 -13.59 14.10 -6.06
C ALA A 43 -13.10 12.84 -5.32
N ALA A 44 -11.91 12.31 -5.64
CA ALA A 44 -11.34 11.16 -4.96
C ALA A 44 -11.09 11.40 -3.47
N PHE A 45 -10.75 12.64 -3.09
CA PHE A 45 -10.46 13.01 -1.71
C PHE A 45 -11.74 13.13 -0.87
N ASP A 46 -12.86 13.51 -1.50
CA ASP A 46 -14.16 13.60 -0.83
C ASP A 46 -14.80 12.21 -0.70
N MET A 47 -14.75 11.41 -1.76
CA MET A 47 -15.38 10.08 -1.80
C MET A 47 -14.55 9.02 -1.08
N ASN A 48 -13.23 9.18 -1.05
CA ASN A 48 -12.26 8.33 -0.37
C ASN A 48 -12.50 6.81 -0.51
N LEU A 49 -12.86 6.35 -1.72
CA LEU A 49 -13.45 5.03 -1.91
C LEU A 49 -12.54 3.85 -1.50
N ILE A 50 -11.22 3.99 -1.62
CA ILE A 50 -10.28 2.95 -1.19
C ILE A 50 -10.29 2.83 0.34
N HIS A 51 -10.28 3.97 1.05
CA HIS A 51 -10.37 3.99 2.51
C HIS A 51 -11.64 3.29 2.98
N GLU A 52 -12.79 3.72 2.47
CA GLU A 52 -14.08 3.17 2.90
C GLU A 52 -14.21 1.68 2.56
N PHE A 53 -13.76 1.26 1.37
CA PHE A 53 -13.76 -0.16 1.00
C PHE A 53 -12.93 -1.02 1.95
N VAL A 54 -11.71 -0.60 2.30
CA VAL A 54 -10.86 -1.38 3.21
C VAL A 54 -11.32 -1.25 4.67
N HIS A 55 -11.86 -0.10 5.06
CA HIS A 55 -12.51 0.10 6.35
C HIS A 55 -13.69 -0.87 6.51
N ASP A 56 -14.57 -0.98 5.51
CA ASP A 56 -15.69 -1.93 5.50
C ASP A 56 -15.21 -3.39 5.53
N ALA A 57 -14.14 -3.72 4.81
CA ALA A 57 -13.56 -5.06 4.86
C ALA A 57 -13.04 -5.41 6.27
N ARG A 58 -12.50 -4.44 7.00
CA ARG A 58 -12.08 -4.62 8.40
C ARG A 58 -13.27 -4.83 9.33
N HIS A 59 -14.36 -4.09 9.14
CA HIS A 59 -15.63 -4.33 9.83
C HIS A 59 -16.17 -5.73 9.56
N ALA A 60 -16.20 -6.16 8.30
CA ALA A 60 -16.64 -7.49 7.90
C ALA A 60 -15.76 -8.61 8.50
N ALA A 61 -14.47 -8.36 8.69
CA ALA A 61 -13.55 -9.27 9.37
C ALA A 61 -13.61 -9.19 10.91
N GLY A 62 -14.49 -8.36 11.47
CA GLY A 62 -14.72 -8.23 12.91
C GLY A 62 -13.66 -7.42 13.65
N PHE A 63 -12.83 -6.66 12.94
CA PHE A 63 -11.87 -5.75 13.58
C PHE A 63 -12.60 -4.50 14.09
N PRO A 64 -12.29 -4.02 15.32
CA PRO A 64 -12.86 -2.78 15.82
C PRO A 64 -12.32 -1.57 15.05
N CYS A 65 -13.17 -0.55 14.89
CA CYS A 65 -12.79 0.81 14.49
C CYS A 65 -13.03 1.80 15.64
N HIS A 66 -12.54 3.03 15.48
CA HIS A 66 -12.71 4.12 16.44
C HIS A 66 -14.15 4.67 16.46
#